data_AF-A0A850WZ38-F1
#
_entry.id   AF-A0A850WZ38-F1
#
_cell.length_a   1.000
_cell.length_b   1.000
_cell.length_c   1.000
_cell.angle_alpha   90.00
_cell.angle_beta   90.00
_cell.angle_gamma   90.00
#
_symmetry.space_group_name_H-M   'P 1'
#
loop_
_entity.id
_entity.type
_entity.pdbx_description
1 polymer ?
#
loop_
_entity_poly.entity_id
_entity_poly.type
_entity_poly.pdbx_seq_one_letter_code
_entity_poly.pdbx_strand_id
1 'polypeptide(L)'
;LNVTEETFVLDTLAGCIEYRSLLDVVVNAFFALDGRYCPISDRNLYIVICYLAAFQLEELGLQQFSRIVKSLDAAKMQKFLRFFFNALYLNTWIKDEWSHFYNSLYVKENWIDPLLRWQPKVQKLIEQLTDKSSNRTTMVKTSTVTQPKEFNLTVPKPRAIPIPLPIPTLEKRKPVPTSTYKPPREKKQLEEIKTKNRQKAEVSKKQDITVPILSKIYDNHKITELPATSSVEKIHEYKEQRSTTTEIIAEITIDNIPIKLNAAAILRESALYQRKMEQELKRIESLLQGARDPSEFLEWQKQMQGKDLEEQLIEIECRRLQGKLSHEEAVLAHQNVIQENKKKADLRREEKAELMHQYAEKRLQEQKEMRELVEQVVEGHKNAKQAKIKLQKYKQQIVQEVSEENQELLRQALEEEEKQLRKRYELIQQIRAIESLPILKHKFVDLTETGGHGLICEMSIVELRERLALLREAQKAAEEEKRDQIIQQKQAKEQLLLDKLDQISLFRAELGQAAALKQEEKKRKSRSGERPVKDERILNLQKKIVEKRMERKKQARLL
;
A
#
# COMPACT_ATOMS: atom_id res chain seq x y z
N LEU A 1 -22.21 42.16 30.28
CA LEU A 1 -21.70 41.61 29.01
C LEU A 1 -21.47 42.80 28.10
N ASN A 2 -20.40 42.82 27.31
CA ASN A 2 -20.24 43.87 26.29
C ASN A 2 -21.35 43.70 25.23
N VAL A 3 -21.80 44.77 24.56
CA VAL A 3 -22.91 44.72 23.56
C VAL A 3 -22.69 43.65 22.47
N THR A 4 -21.43 43.33 22.17
CA THR A 4 -21.01 42.27 21.24
C THR A 4 -21.15 40.85 21.78
N GLU A 5 -21.13 40.67 23.10
CA GLU A 5 -21.32 39.36 23.76
C GLU A 5 -22.80 39.03 23.92
N GLU A 6 -23.65 40.04 24.16
CA GLU A 6 -25.10 39.85 24.25
C GLU A 6 -25.70 39.47 22.90
N THR A 7 -25.26 40.11 21.83
CA THR A 7 -25.63 39.75 20.45
C THR A 7 -25.18 38.34 20.11
N PHE A 8 -23.93 37.95 20.43
CA PHE A 8 -23.46 36.57 20.24
C PHE A 8 -24.29 35.53 21.00
N VAL A 9 -24.68 35.81 22.25
CA VAL A 9 -25.54 34.90 23.02
C VAL A 9 -26.94 34.79 22.40
N LEU A 10 -27.53 35.90 21.93
CA LEU A 10 -28.82 35.88 21.25
C LEU A 10 -28.76 35.12 19.93
N ASP A 11 -27.72 35.33 19.13
CA ASP A 11 -27.53 34.66 17.83
C ASP A 11 -27.32 33.15 18.01
N THR A 12 -26.55 32.75 19.03
CA THR A 12 -26.37 31.32 19.35
C THR A 12 -27.65 30.66 19.83
N LEU A 13 -28.47 31.35 20.63
CA LEU A 13 -29.78 30.83 21.04
C LEU A 13 -30.76 30.77 19.87
N ALA A 14 -30.80 31.77 19.01
CA ALA A 14 -31.61 31.78 17.79
C ALA A 14 -31.22 30.61 16.88
N GLY A 15 -29.93 30.40 16.63
CA GLY A 15 -29.43 29.28 15.84
C GLY A 15 -29.73 27.91 16.46
N CYS A 16 -29.69 27.78 17.80
CA CYS A 16 -30.12 26.55 18.47
C CYS A 16 -31.62 26.26 18.26
N ILE A 17 -32.46 27.28 18.09
CA ILE A 17 -33.89 27.15 17.81
C ILE A 17 -34.12 26.80 16.33
N GLU A 18 -33.42 27.47 15.41
CA GLU A 18 -33.52 27.24 13.96
C GLU A 18 -33.09 25.83 13.58
N TYR A 19 -31.94 25.37 14.08
CA TYR A 19 -31.38 24.04 13.78
C TYR A 19 -31.79 22.97 14.79
N ARG A 20 -32.83 23.22 15.58
CA ARG A 20 -33.25 22.35 16.69
C ARG A 20 -33.46 20.89 16.26
N SER A 21 -34.07 20.66 15.09
CA SER A 21 -34.31 19.31 14.56
C SER A 21 -33.01 18.54 14.31
N LEU A 22 -31.98 19.18 13.77
CA LEU A 22 -30.67 18.58 13.51
C LEU A 22 -29.88 18.31 14.79
N LEU A 23 -29.93 19.26 15.72
CA LEU A 23 -29.24 19.17 17.01
C LEU A 23 -29.89 18.08 17.89
N ASP A 24 -31.22 17.96 17.86
CA ASP A 24 -31.94 16.94 18.59
C ASP A 24 -31.58 15.53 18.13
N VAL A 25 -31.34 15.30 16.83
CA VAL A 25 -30.83 14.02 16.32
C VAL A 25 -29.55 13.62 17.07
N VAL A 26 -28.55 14.50 17.08
CA VAL A 26 -27.25 14.21 17.71
C VAL A 26 -27.37 14.04 19.22
N VAL A 27 -28.08 14.94 19.89
CA VAL A 27 -28.19 14.95 21.36
C VAL A 27 -29.02 13.76 21.86
N ASN A 28 -30.11 13.40 21.16
CA ASN A 28 -30.92 12.23 21.52
C ASN A 28 -30.12 10.93 21.34
N ALA A 29 -29.32 10.82 20.27
CA ALA A 29 -28.43 9.67 20.09
C ALA A 29 -27.32 9.60 21.13
N PHE A 30 -26.77 10.76 21.55
CA PHE A 30 -25.83 10.79 22.65
C PHE A 30 -26.45 10.20 23.91
N PHE A 31 -27.66 10.63 24.30
CA PHE A 31 -28.35 10.09 25.48
C PHE A 31 -28.68 8.58 25.36
N ALA A 32 -28.96 8.09 24.15
CA ALA A 32 -29.25 6.68 23.90
C ALA A 32 -28.01 5.76 24.02
N LEU A 33 -26.85 6.23 23.55
CA LEU A 33 -25.62 5.44 23.44
C LEU A 33 -24.65 5.69 24.61
N ASP A 34 -24.00 6.85 24.65
CA ASP A 34 -22.88 7.14 25.57
C ASP A 34 -23.29 7.98 26.81
N GLY A 35 -24.49 8.57 26.79
CA GLY A 35 -25.01 9.54 27.76
C GLY A 35 -26.02 8.98 28.76
N ARG A 36 -26.18 7.66 28.88
CA ARG A 36 -27.20 7.02 29.75
C ARG A 36 -27.15 7.46 31.23
N TYR A 37 -25.98 7.87 31.70
CA TYR A 37 -25.74 8.35 33.08
C TYR A 37 -25.62 9.88 33.17
N CYS A 38 -25.81 10.60 32.08
CA CYS A 38 -25.85 12.07 32.08
C CYS A 38 -27.26 12.54 32.45
N PRO A 39 -27.41 13.53 33.35
CA PRO A 39 -28.73 13.99 33.73
C PRO A 39 -29.41 14.73 32.57
N ILE A 40 -30.72 14.53 32.43
CA ILE A 40 -31.55 15.16 31.38
C ILE A 40 -31.53 16.70 31.52
N SER A 41 -31.27 17.23 32.72
CA SER A 41 -31.08 18.66 32.97
C SER A 41 -30.00 19.30 32.08
N ASP A 42 -29.00 18.52 31.67
CA ASP A 42 -27.88 18.99 30.85
C ASP A 42 -28.18 18.94 29.35
N ARG A 43 -29.38 18.53 28.94
CA ARG A 43 -29.76 18.43 27.51
C ARG A 43 -29.55 19.74 26.76
N ASN A 44 -30.01 20.85 27.34
CA ASN A 44 -29.87 22.16 26.70
C ASN A 44 -28.39 22.56 26.56
N LEU A 45 -27.55 22.19 27.54
CA LEU A 45 -26.12 22.42 27.47
C LEU A 45 -25.51 21.66 26.28
N TYR A 46 -25.85 20.38 26.10
CA TYR A 46 -25.35 19.61 24.96
C TYR A 46 -25.88 20.13 23.61
N ILE A 47 -27.10 20.64 23.54
CA ILE A 47 -27.65 21.28 22.32
C ILE A 47 -26.81 22.51 21.96
N VAL A 48 -26.54 23.39 22.93
CA VAL A 48 -25.73 24.60 22.70
C VAL A 48 -24.31 24.23 22.29
N ILE A 49 -23.67 23.27 22.96
CA ILE A 49 -22.31 22.82 22.60
C ILE A 49 -22.29 22.12 21.23
N CYS A 50 -23.34 21.37 20.88
CA CYS A 50 -23.50 20.77 19.55
C CYS A 50 -23.61 21.83 18.46
N TYR A 51 -24.43 22.86 18.68
CA TYR A 51 -24.58 23.99 17.75
C TYR A 51 -23.25 24.73 17.57
N LEU A 52 -22.58 25.03 18.67
CA LEU A 52 -21.29 25.70 18.65
C LEU A 52 -20.22 24.87 17.92
N ALA A 53 -20.25 23.54 18.07
CA ALA A 53 -19.32 22.64 17.42
C ALA A 53 -19.62 22.40 15.94
N ALA A 54 -20.90 22.38 15.54
CA ALA A 54 -21.33 22.08 14.18
C ALA A 54 -21.33 23.29 13.25
N PHE A 55 -21.77 24.45 13.72
CA PHE A 55 -22.03 25.61 12.86
C PHE A 55 -21.11 26.79 13.15
N GLN A 56 -20.72 26.98 14.41
CA GLN A 56 -19.96 28.18 14.82
C GLN A 56 -18.46 27.91 15.04
N LEU A 57 -17.99 26.67 14.89
CA LEU A 57 -16.61 26.32 15.23
C LEU A 57 -15.58 26.94 14.27
N GLU A 58 -15.97 27.19 13.01
CA GLU A 58 -15.13 27.86 12.02
C GLU A 58 -15.06 29.38 12.24
N GLU A 59 -16.17 30.02 12.61
CA GLU A 59 -16.25 31.46 12.89
C GLU A 59 -15.65 31.84 14.25
N LEU A 60 -15.93 31.05 15.29
CA LEU A 60 -15.48 31.26 16.67
C LEU A 60 -14.03 30.80 16.89
N GLY A 61 -13.59 29.79 16.13
CA GLY A 61 -12.26 29.23 16.19
C GLY A 61 -11.99 28.36 17.44
N LEU A 62 -11.05 27.43 17.30
CA LEU A 62 -10.80 26.39 18.30
C LEU A 62 -10.34 26.92 19.67
N GLN A 63 -9.65 28.07 19.72
CA GLN A 63 -9.15 28.64 20.97
C GLN A 63 -10.29 29.10 21.89
N GLN A 64 -11.24 29.85 21.35
CA GLN A 64 -12.39 30.34 22.10
C GLN A 64 -13.34 29.19 22.45
N PHE A 65 -13.56 28.27 21.50
CA PHE A 65 -14.33 27.04 21.74
C PHE A 65 -13.71 26.23 22.89
N SER A 66 -12.38 26.12 22.92
CA SER A 66 -11.69 25.41 23.99
C SER A 66 -11.82 26.07 25.36
N ARG A 67 -11.93 27.41 25.42
CA ARG A 67 -12.17 28.13 26.68
C ARG A 67 -13.57 27.86 27.21
N ILE A 68 -14.58 27.86 26.33
CA ILE A 68 -15.97 27.54 26.68
C ILE A 68 -16.10 26.09 27.15
N VAL A 69 -15.50 25.15 26.42
CA VAL A 69 -15.54 23.74 26.83
C VAL A 69 -14.80 23.49 28.15
N LYS A 70 -13.68 24.17 28.39
CA LYS A 70 -12.89 24.04 29.63
C LYS A 70 -13.52 24.71 30.85
N SER A 71 -14.45 25.66 30.68
CA SER A 71 -15.19 26.28 31.79
C SER A 71 -16.35 25.41 32.28
N LEU A 72 -16.79 24.45 31.46
CA LEU A 72 -17.81 23.46 31.80
C LEU A 72 -17.19 22.21 32.45
N ASP A 73 -18.04 21.27 32.87
CA ASP A 73 -17.61 20.01 33.47
C ASP A 73 -16.79 19.18 32.46
N ALA A 74 -15.50 19.01 32.76
CA ALA A 74 -14.54 18.33 31.89
C ALA A 74 -14.94 16.88 31.58
N ALA A 75 -15.50 16.14 32.55
CA ALA A 75 -15.88 14.74 32.35
C ALA A 75 -17.12 14.62 31.45
N LYS A 76 -18.08 15.53 31.60
CA LYS A 76 -19.28 15.59 30.74
C LYS A 76 -18.92 15.98 29.32
N MET A 77 -18.13 17.03 29.14
CA MET A 77 -17.73 17.53 27.82
C MET A 77 -16.83 16.55 27.08
N GLN A 78 -15.91 15.89 27.76
CA GLN A 78 -15.08 14.85 27.17
C GLN A 78 -15.93 13.71 26.59
N LYS A 79 -16.94 13.22 27.34
CA LYS A 79 -17.85 12.17 26.87
C LYS A 79 -18.64 12.62 25.64
N PHE A 80 -19.21 13.81 25.68
CA PHE A 80 -20.01 14.34 24.58
C PHE A 80 -19.19 14.60 23.32
N LEU A 81 -18.03 15.26 23.43
CA LEU A 81 -17.18 15.56 22.28
C LEU A 81 -16.58 14.30 21.67
N ARG A 82 -16.24 13.29 22.49
CA ARG A 82 -15.78 11.98 21.98
C ARG A 82 -16.86 11.28 21.16
N PHE A 83 -18.12 11.40 21.58
CA PHE A 83 -19.26 10.87 20.85
C PHE A 83 -19.47 11.64 19.54
N PHE A 84 -19.59 12.97 19.60
CA PHE A 84 -19.96 13.78 18.44
C PHE A 84 -18.88 13.78 17.34
N PHE A 85 -17.60 13.84 17.71
CA PHE A 85 -16.48 13.82 16.75
C PHE A 85 -15.99 12.40 16.38
N ASN A 86 -16.83 11.38 16.57
CA ASN A 86 -16.52 10.04 16.08
C ASN A 86 -16.74 9.97 14.56
N ALA A 87 -15.66 9.72 13.81
CA ALA A 87 -15.71 9.67 12.34
C ALA A 87 -16.67 8.61 11.80
N LEU A 88 -16.93 7.54 12.55
CA LEU A 88 -17.89 6.51 12.15
C LEU A 88 -19.32 7.05 12.22
N TYR A 89 -19.70 7.69 13.32
CA TYR A 89 -21.04 8.23 13.52
C TYR A 89 -21.33 9.42 12.59
N LEU A 90 -20.34 10.29 12.37
CA LEU A 90 -20.46 11.42 11.45
C LEU A 90 -20.68 10.98 10.00
N ASN A 91 -20.01 9.93 9.52
CA ASN A 91 -20.11 9.50 8.11
C ASN A 91 -21.27 8.55 7.80
N THR A 92 -21.84 7.91 8.83
CA THR A 92 -22.94 6.97 8.68
C THR A 92 -24.23 7.62 9.16
N TRP A 93 -24.62 7.34 10.39
CA TRP A 93 -25.93 7.66 10.92
C TRP A 93 -26.21 9.16 11.01
N ILE A 94 -25.29 10.00 11.49
CA ILE A 94 -25.55 11.45 11.63
C ILE A 94 -25.77 12.09 10.25
N LYS A 95 -24.96 11.70 9.26
CA LYS A 95 -25.10 12.16 7.88
C LYS A 95 -26.41 11.69 7.26
N ASP A 96 -26.78 10.43 7.46
CA ASP A 96 -28.00 9.86 6.90
C ASP A 96 -29.25 10.54 7.49
N GLU A 97 -29.29 10.76 8.81
CA GLU A 97 -30.39 11.45 9.48
C GLU A 97 -30.49 12.94 9.11
N TRP A 98 -29.35 13.64 9.01
CA TRP A 98 -29.34 15.02 8.54
C TRP A 98 -29.76 15.12 7.07
N SER A 99 -29.50 14.08 6.28
CA SER A 99 -29.93 14.01 4.88
C SER A 99 -31.43 13.78 4.68
N HIS A 100 -32.17 13.44 5.74
CA HIS A 100 -33.64 13.46 5.72
C HIS A 100 -34.21 14.88 5.74
N PHE A 101 -33.50 15.83 6.35
CA PHE A 101 -33.93 17.22 6.44
C PHE A 101 -33.35 18.09 5.31
N TYR A 102 -32.13 17.79 4.86
CA TYR A 102 -31.40 18.57 3.86
C TYR A 102 -30.79 17.68 2.78
N ASN A 103 -30.43 18.26 1.63
CA ASN A 103 -29.83 17.49 0.53
C ASN A 103 -28.53 16.80 0.98
N SER A 104 -28.39 15.49 0.71
CA SER A 104 -27.25 14.66 1.12
C SER A 104 -25.88 15.23 0.71
N LEU A 105 -25.78 15.84 -0.48
CA LEU A 105 -24.54 16.49 -0.93
C LEU A 105 -24.21 17.75 -0.12
N TYR A 106 -25.23 18.56 0.17
CA TYR A 106 -25.10 19.78 0.97
C TYR A 106 -24.69 19.46 2.41
N VAL A 107 -25.31 18.46 3.03
CA VAL A 107 -24.97 17.97 4.38
C VAL A 107 -23.53 17.51 4.44
N LYS A 108 -23.08 16.76 3.42
CA LYS A 108 -21.73 16.24 3.37
C LYS A 108 -20.69 17.36 3.27
N GLU A 109 -20.84 18.25 2.30
CA GLU A 109 -19.85 19.29 1.99
C GLU A 109 -19.81 20.40 3.04
N ASN A 110 -20.97 20.83 3.55
CA ASN A 110 -21.03 22.00 4.43
C ASN A 110 -20.99 21.66 5.92
N TRP A 111 -21.36 20.46 6.33
CA TRP A 111 -21.43 20.11 7.77
C TRP A 111 -20.49 18.97 8.14
N ILE A 112 -20.55 17.84 7.43
CA ILE A 112 -19.75 16.65 7.79
C ILE A 112 -18.26 16.84 7.48
N ASP A 113 -17.91 17.32 6.29
CA ASP A 113 -16.51 17.49 5.89
C ASP A 113 -15.76 18.51 6.78
N PRO A 114 -16.36 19.67 7.17
CA PRO A 114 -15.77 20.58 8.16
C PRO A 114 -15.60 19.93 9.53
N LEU A 115 -16.59 19.18 10.03
CA LEU A 115 -16.48 18.46 11.30
C LEU A 115 -15.34 17.43 11.30
N LEU A 116 -15.17 16.69 10.20
CA LEU A 116 -14.07 15.75 10.01
C LEU A 116 -12.71 16.47 9.94
N ARG A 117 -12.65 17.64 9.30
CA ARG A 117 -11.44 18.47 9.25
C ARG A 117 -11.02 18.95 10.65
N TRP A 118 -11.97 19.26 11.52
CA TRP A 118 -11.70 19.71 12.89
C TRP A 118 -11.45 18.57 13.88
N GLN A 119 -11.86 17.34 13.54
CA GLN A 119 -11.69 16.14 14.35
C GLN A 119 -10.30 15.99 15.00
N PRO A 120 -9.16 16.01 14.27
CA PRO A 120 -7.84 15.78 14.89
C PRO A 120 -7.44 16.88 15.89
N LYS A 121 -7.96 18.10 15.73
CA LYS A 121 -7.68 19.20 16.66
C LYS A 121 -8.57 19.12 17.90
N VAL A 122 -9.82 18.69 17.75
CA VAL A 122 -10.74 18.44 18.89
C VAL A 122 -10.31 17.19 19.67
N GLN A 123 -9.74 16.17 19.03
CA GLN A 123 -9.16 15.00 19.71
C GLN A 123 -8.05 15.40 20.71
N LYS A 124 -7.15 16.30 20.34
CA LYS A 124 -6.14 16.86 21.26
C LYS A 124 -6.78 17.59 22.45
N LEU A 125 -7.92 18.24 22.24
CA LEU A 125 -8.68 18.88 23.32
C LEU A 125 -9.31 17.83 24.25
N ILE A 126 -9.84 16.75 23.69
CA ILE A 126 -10.39 15.62 24.46
C ILE A 126 -9.29 14.98 25.33
N GLU A 127 -8.09 14.78 24.80
CA GLU A 127 -6.90 14.31 25.56
C GLU A 127 -6.53 15.29 26.69
N GLN A 128 -6.57 16.60 26.45
CA GLN A 128 -6.34 17.58 27.52
C GLN A 128 -7.42 17.56 28.61
N LEU A 129 -8.66 17.21 28.27
CA LEU A 129 -9.74 17.04 29.25
C LEU A 129 -9.59 15.70 29.99
N THR A 130 -9.13 14.63 29.33
CA THR A 130 -8.86 13.33 29.97
C THR A 130 -7.81 13.48 31.05
N ASP A 131 -6.69 14.14 30.76
CA ASP A 131 -5.58 14.32 31.69
C ASP A 131 -5.97 15.16 32.92
N LYS A 132 -6.84 16.16 32.73
CA LYS A 132 -7.40 16.94 33.85
C LYS A 132 -8.36 16.13 34.71
N SER A 133 -9.10 15.20 34.12
CA SER A 133 -10.04 14.34 34.85
C SER A 133 -9.33 13.24 35.66
N SER A 134 -8.22 12.69 35.15
CA SER A 134 -7.39 11.69 35.86
C SER A 134 -6.56 12.32 36.98
N ASN A 135 -6.08 13.56 36.81
CA ASN A 135 -5.30 14.25 37.84
C ASN A 135 -6.15 14.68 39.05
N ARG A 136 -7.49 14.73 38.93
CA ARG A 136 -8.39 14.97 40.08
C ARG A 136 -8.54 13.76 41.00
N THR A 137 -8.26 12.54 40.53
CA THR A 137 -8.36 11.33 41.35
C THR A 137 -7.12 11.08 42.20
N THR A 138 -6.03 11.82 41.97
CA THR A 138 -4.77 11.69 42.71
C THR A 138 -4.36 13.03 43.32
N MET A 139 -5.16 13.59 44.23
CA MET A 139 -4.68 14.58 45.21
C MET A 139 -5.71 14.82 46.33
N VAL A 140 -6.09 13.75 47.03
CA VAL A 140 -6.45 13.91 48.46
C VAL A 140 -5.12 14.06 49.19
N LYS A 141 -4.77 15.28 49.60
CA LYS A 141 -3.67 15.50 50.54
C LYS A 141 -4.12 14.92 51.90
N THR A 142 -3.85 13.63 52.12
CA THR A 142 -3.78 13.10 53.48
C THR A 142 -2.55 13.73 54.13
N SER A 143 -2.74 14.52 55.19
CA SER A 143 -1.66 14.98 56.06
C SER A 143 -0.80 13.78 56.44
N THR A 144 0.49 13.81 56.11
CA THR A 144 1.47 12.80 56.49
C THR A 144 1.47 12.63 58.01
N VAL A 145 1.11 11.42 58.47
CA VAL A 145 1.35 10.97 59.85
C VAL A 145 2.85 10.72 60.01
N THR A 146 3.47 11.36 60.99
CA THR A 146 4.89 11.19 61.33
C THR A 146 5.14 9.77 61.83
N GLN A 147 5.99 9.01 61.14
CA GLN A 147 6.53 7.74 61.66
C GLN A 147 7.96 7.97 62.19
N PRO A 148 8.29 7.54 63.42
CA PRO A 148 9.64 7.66 63.96
C PRO A 148 10.61 6.72 63.23
N LYS A 149 11.76 7.28 62.82
CA LYS A 149 12.84 6.56 62.15
C LYS A 149 13.90 6.18 63.18
N GLU A 150 14.13 4.87 63.38
CA GLU A 150 15.15 4.37 64.31
C GLU A 150 16.57 4.75 63.86
N PHE A 151 17.47 4.98 64.83
CA PHE A 151 18.85 5.39 64.59
C PHE A 151 19.74 4.17 64.28
N ASN A 152 20.70 4.33 63.38
CA ASN A 152 21.62 3.26 62.99
C ASN A 152 22.68 3.05 64.09
N LEU A 153 22.72 1.86 64.69
CA LEU A 153 23.86 1.40 65.50
C LEU A 153 25.08 1.17 64.59
N THR A 154 26.21 1.79 64.96
CA THR A 154 27.49 1.73 64.25
C THR A 154 28.04 0.31 64.15
N VAL A 155 28.21 -0.19 62.92
CA VAL A 155 29.08 -1.34 62.61
C VAL A 155 30.30 -0.81 61.84
N PRO A 156 31.55 -1.15 62.23
CA PRO A 156 32.74 -0.64 61.55
C PRO A 156 32.89 -1.24 60.15
N LYS A 157 33.26 -0.38 59.18
CA LYS A 157 33.51 -0.77 57.78
C LYS A 157 34.76 -1.66 57.67
N PRO A 158 34.73 -2.78 56.91
CA PRO A 158 35.93 -3.55 56.61
C PRO A 158 36.89 -2.79 55.67
N ARG A 159 38.20 -3.01 55.83
CA ARG A 159 39.26 -2.35 55.05
C ARG A 159 39.17 -2.75 53.56
N ALA A 160 39.21 -1.75 52.68
CA ALA A 160 39.19 -1.95 51.24
C ALA A 160 40.59 -2.36 50.73
N ILE A 161 40.65 -3.48 50.00
CA ILE A 161 41.79 -3.84 49.14
C ILE A 161 41.65 -2.98 47.86
N PRO A 162 42.74 -2.38 47.33
CA PRO A 162 42.66 -1.56 46.12
C PRO A 162 42.26 -2.41 44.91
N ILE A 163 41.15 -2.04 44.29
CA ILE A 163 40.63 -2.65 43.05
C ILE A 163 41.48 -2.13 41.88
N PRO A 164 42.00 -3.01 40.98
CA PRO A 164 42.74 -2.56 39.80
C PRO A 164 41.85 -1.73 38.88
N LEU A 165 42.44 -0.70 38.26
CA LEU A 165 41.74 0.23 37.37
C LEU A 165 40.99 -0.53 36.26
N PRO A 166 39.67 -0.31 36.07
CA PRO A 166 38.91 -0.98 35.04
C PRO A 166 39.38 -0.53 33.65
N ILE A 167 39.67 -1.51 32.79
CA ILE A 167 39.95 -1.28 31.37
C ILE A 167 38.75 -0.53 30.77
N PRO A 168 38.95 0.56 30.02
CA PRO A 168 37.85 1.31 29.44
C PRO A 168 37.00 0.38 28.56
N THR A 169 35.78 0.12 29.00
CA THR A 169 34.80 -0.68 28.27
C THR A 169 34.38 0.10 27.03
N LEU A 170 34.85 -0.34 25.87
CA LEU A 170 34.36 0.14 24.57
C LEU A 170 32.83 0.03 24.53
N GLU A 171 32.15 1.10 24.12
CA GLU A 171 30.70 1.10 23.93
C GLU A 171 30.31 -0.08 23.04
N LYS A 172 29.41 -0.93 23.55
CA LYS A 172 28.86 -2.04 22.76
C LYS A 172 28.19 -1.44 21.53
N ARG A 173 28.67 -1.83 20.34
CA ARG A 173 28.12 -1.39 19.06
C ARG A 173 26.61 -1.62 19.05
N LYS A 174 25.86 -0.64 18.54
CA LYS A 174 24.40 -0.76 18.38
C LYS A 174 24.10 -2.07 17.63
N PRO A 175 23.15 -2.89 18.11
CA PRO A 175 22.81 -4.12 17.42
C PRO A 175 22.38 -3.78 15.99
N VAL A 176 22.84 -4.61 15.06
CA VAL A 176 22.51 -4.44 13.63
C VAL A 176 21.00 -4.39 13.50
N PRO A 177 20.42 -3.37 12.83
CA PRO A 177 18.98 -3.20 12.75
C PRO A 177 18.32 -4.45 12.19
N THR A 178 17.19 -4.85 12.78
CA THR A 178 16.41 -6.04 12.40
C THR A 178 15.94 -6.02 10.94
N SER A 179 16.02 -4.88 10.25
CA SER A 179 15.79 -4.76 8.81
C SER A 179 16.85 -5.49 7.97
N THR A 180 18.07 -5.67 8.49
CA THR A 180 19.18 -6.36 7.78
C THR A 180 18.90 -7.84 7.57
N TYR A 181 18.14 -8.46 8.49
CA TYR A 181 17.71 -9.86 8.40
C TYR A 181 16.38 -10.03 7.65
N LYS A 182 15.69 -8.93 7.31
CA LYS A 182 14.47 -8.99 6.50
C LYS A 182 14.88 -8.91 5.03
N PRO A 183 14.55 -9.91 4.20
CA PRO A 183 14.82 -9.82 2.77
C PRO A 183 14.10 -8.59 2.18
N PRO A 184 14.74 -7.89 1.21
CA PRO A 184 14.16 -6.71 0.61
C PRO A 184 12.83 -7.01 -0.09
N ARG A 185 11.99 -5.98 -0.23
CA ARG A 185 10.63 -6.12 -0.79
C ARG A 185 10.64 -6.73 -2.19
N GLU A 186 11.70 -6.51 -2.98
CA GLU A 186 11.83 -7.10 -4.31
C GLU A 186 11.92 -8.64 -4.26
N LYS A 187 12.55 -9.23 -3.23
CA LYS A 187 12.62 -10.70 -3.10
C LYS A 187 11.25 -11.32 -2.86
N LYS A 188 10.40 -10.69 -2.05
CA LYS A 188 9.01 -11.13 -1.81
C LYS A 188 8.17 -11.03 -3.08
N GLN A 189 8.32 -9.93 -3.82
CA GLN A 189 7.65 -9.76 -5.11
C GLN A 189 8.09 -10.81 -6.15
N LEU A 190 9.37 -11.15 -6.19
CA LEU A 190 9.89 -12.23 -7.05
C LEU A 190 9.34 -13.61 -6.66
N GLU A 191 9.18 -13.88 -5.36
CA GLU A 191 8.55 -15.12 -4.88
C GLU A 191 7.07 -15.18 -5.26
N GLU A 192 6.32 -14.09 -5.12
CA GLU A 192 4.92 -13.99 -5.56
C GLU A 192 4.77 -14.18 -7.07
N ILE A 193 5.70 -13.64 -7.87
CA ILE A 193 5.71 -13.84 -9.32
C ILE A 193 6.03 -15.30 -9.66
N LYS A 194 7.00 -15.92 -8.97
CA LYS A 194 7.33 -17.35 -9.15
C LYS A 194 6.15 -18.27 -8.80
N THR A 195 5.44 -18.01 -7.72
CA THR A 195 4.27 -18.81 -7.33
C THR A 195 3.11 -18.64 -8.32
N LYS A 196 2.83 -17.41 -8.76
CA LYS A 196 1.84 -17.14 -9.82
C LYS A 196 2.20 -17.83 -11.14
N ASN A 197 3.47 -17.78 -11.55
CA ASN A 197 3.92 -18.45 -12.78
C ASN A 197 3.84 -19.97 -12.65
N ARG A 198 4.16 -20.53 -11.48
CA ARG A 198 3.99 -21.97 -11.21
C ARG A 198 2.53 -22.39 -11.26
N GLN A 199 1.62 -21.63 -10.64
CA GLN A 199 0.18 -21.88 -10.70
C GLN A 199 -0.35 -21.82 -12.13
N LYS A 200 0.06 -20.81 -12.92
CA LYS A 200 -0.29 -20.73 -14.34
C LYS A 200 0.20 -21.94 -15.13
N ALA A 201 1.44 -22.38 -14.91
CA ALA A 201 1.98 -23.57 -15.56
C ALA A 201 1.26 -24.87 -15.15
N GLU A 202 0.85 -24.98 -13.88
CA GLU A 202 0.04 -26.12 -13.40
C GLU A 202 -1.38 -26.11 -13.99
N VAL A 203 -1.99 -24.93 -14.18
CA VAL A 203 -3.29 -24.78 -14.86
C VAL A 203 -3.18 -25.12 -16.35
N SER A 204 -2.15 -24.63 -17.05
CA SER A 204 -1.90 -24.99 -18.46
C SER A 204 -1.68 -26.50 -18.62
N LYS A 205 -0.87 -27.12 -17.75
CA LYS A 205 -0.71 -28.59 -17.76
C LYS A 205 -2.02 -29.35 -17.52
N LYS A 206 -2.93 -28.83 -16.68
CA LYS A 206 -4.25 -29.44 -16.45
C LYS A 206 -5.19 -29.26 -17.64
N GLN A 207 -5.09 -28.15 -18.36
CA GLN A 207 -5.83 -27.90 -19.61
C GLN A 207 -5.34 -28.80 -20.74
N ASP A 208 -4.03 -29.04 -20.84
CA ASP A 208 -3.46 -29.94 -21.86
C ASP A 208 -3.86 -31.41 -21.63
N ILE A 209 -4.11 -31.82 -20.38
CA ILE A 209 -4.58 -33.17 -20.03
C ILE A 209 -6.08 -33.36 -20.32
N THR A 210 -6.87 -32.29 -20.42
CA THR A 210 -8.32 -32.39 -20.67
C THR A 210 -8.72 -32.42 -22.15
N VAL A 211 -7.79 -32.15 -23.07
CA VAL A 211 -8.07 -32.03 -24.51
C VAL A 211 -7.84 -33.30 -25.37
N PRO A 212 -7.42 -34.50 -24.88
CA PRO A 212 -7.37 -35.70 -25.73
C PRO A 212 -8.39 -36.81 -25.34
N ILE A 213 -9.62 -36.49 -24.92
CA ILE A 213 -10.66 -37.51 -24.65
C ILE A 213 -11.98 -37.29 -25.43
N LEU A 214 -12.23 -36.12 -26.04
CA LEU A 214 -13.54 -35.80 -26.64
C LEU A 214 -13.51 -35.47 -28.15
N SER A 215 -12.68 -36.15 -28.96
CA SER A 215 -12.61 -35.90 -30.41
C SER A 215 -12.64 -37.16 -31.30
N LYS A 216 -13.25 -38.28 -30.84
CA LYS A 216 -13.35 -39.54 -31.61
C LYS A 216 -14.77 -40.08 -31.86
N ILE A 217 -15.84 -39.26 -31.85
CA ILE A 217 -17.22 -39.81 -31.96
C ILE A 217 -18.10 -39.27 -33.11
N TYR A 218 -17.73 -38.26 -33.89
CA TYR A 218 -18.65 -37.82 -34.97
C TYR A 218 -17.96 -37.64 -36.30
N ASP A 219 -18.05 -38.68 -37.14
CA ASP A 219 -18.02 -38.61 -38.60
C ASP A 219 -19.02 -39.63 -39.14
N ASN A 220 -20.11 -39.14 -39.74
CA ASN A 220 -20.83 -39.69 -40.92
C ASN A 220 -22.23 -39.06 -41.03
N HIS A 221 -22.40 -38.08 -41.92
CA HIS A 221 -23.40 -38.08 -43.01
C HIS A 221 -23.37 -36.76 -43.81
N LYS A 222 -23.81 -36.89 -45.07
CA LYS A 222 -23.46 -36.13 -46.27
C LYS A 222 -24.49 -35.03 -46.64
N ILE A 223 -23.96 -33.95 -47.23
CA ILE A 223 -24.49 -33.12 -48.34
C ILE A 223 -25.73 -32.24 -48.06
N THR A 224 -25.54 -30.90 -48.11
CA THR A 224 -26.08 -29.98 -49.14
C THR A 224 -25.60 -28.53 -48.86
N GLU A 225 -24.89 -27.97 -49.84
CA GLU A 225 -24.69 -26.56 -50.22
C GLU A 225 -24.23 -25.47 -49.22
N LEU A 226 -22.95 -25.11 -49.44
CA LEU A 226 -22.14 -23.89 -49.22
C LEU A 226 -22.87 -22.52 -49.08
N PRO A 227 -22.23 -21.46 -48.51
CA PRO A 227 -20.77 -21.26 -48.48
C PRO A 227 -20.14 -20.82 -47.14
N ALA A 228 -18.85 -21.18 -47.03
CA ALA A 228 -17.75 -20.47 -46.33
C ALA A 228 -17.92 -20.20 -44.81
N THR A 229 -17.08 -20.70 -43.91
CA THR A 229 -15.62 -20.86 -43.97
C THR A 229 -15.12 -21.99 -43.05
N SER A 230 -14.28 -22.84 -43.62
CA SER A 230 -13.30 -23.72 -42.96
C SER A 230 -12.38 -22.88 -42.04
N SER A 231 -12.34 -23.12 -40.74
CA SER A 231 -11.66 -24.21 -40.02
C SER A 231 -10.16 -23.97 -39.75
N VAL A 232 -9.85 -24.00 -38.45
CA VAL A 232 -8.68 -24.64 -37.83
C VAL A 232 -7.40 -23.81 -37.68
N GLU A 233 -7.24 -23.33 -36.44
CA GLU A 233 -6.13 -23.60 -35.51
C GLU A 233 -4.73 -23.88 -36.10
N LYS A 234 -3.74 -23.10 -35.64
CA LYS A 234 -2.68 -23.61 -34.74
C LYS A 234 -1.79 -22.51 -34.18
N ILE A 235 -1.38 -22.76 -32.95
CA ILE A 235 -0.57 -21.96 -32.03
C ILE A 235 0.91 -21.99 -32.43
N HIS A 236 1.60 -20.84 -32.35
CA HIS A 236 2.99 -20.70 -31.89
C HIS A 236 3.15 -19.26 -31.36
N GLU A 237 3.22 -19.05 -30.05
CA GLU A 237 4.40 -19.15 -29.19
C GLU A 237 5.53 -18.18 -29.59
N TYR A 238 5.78 -17.25 -28.67
CA TYR A 238 6.63 -16.08 -28.81
C TYR A 238 8.09 -16.43 -29.11
N LYS A 239 8.56 -16.01 -30.28
CA LYS A 239 9.95 -15.58 -30.47
C LYS A 239 9.94 -14.12 -30.87
N GLU A 240 10.60 -13.30 -30.05
CA GLU A 240 10.90 -11.90 -30.34
C GLU A 240 11.59 -11.76 -31.70
N GLN A 241 10.84 -11.31 -32.69
CA GLN A 241 11.37 -10.57 -33.83
C GLN A 241 10.40 -9.43 -34.10
N ARG A 242 10.79 -8.21 -33.71
CA ARG A 242 10.19 -6.97 -34.16
C ARG A 242 10.18 -6.99 -35.70
N SER A 243 9.03 -7.28 -36.26
CA SER A 243 8.70 -6.99 -37.65
C SER A 243 7.39 -6.21 -37.63
N THR A 244 7.44 -5.09 -38.32
CA THR A 244 6.40 -4.11 -38.55
C THR A 244 5.09 -4.78 -38.97
N THR A 245 4.18 -4.97 -38.02
CA THR A 245 2.76 -5.15 -38.32
C THR A 245 2.21 -3.79 -38.69
N THR A 246 2.15 -3.52 -39.99
CA THR A 246 1.17 -2.61 -40.57
C THR A 246 -0.19 -3.01 -40.04
N GLU A 247 -0.72 -2.18 -39.16
CA GLU A 247 -2.10 -2.26 -38.69
C GLU A 247 -3.00 -2.13 -39.91
N ILE A 248 -3.54 -3.26 -40.38
CA ILE A 248 -4.80 -3.26 -41.13
C ILE A 248 -5.85 -2.91 -40.09
N ILE A 249 -5.98 -1.60 -39.84
CA ILE A 249 -7.21 -1.02 -39.31
C ILE A 249 -8.20 -1.26 -40.43
N ALA A 250 -8.96 -2.34 -40.34
CA ALA A 250 -10.22 -2.42 -41.06
C ALA A 250 -10.97 -1.14 -40.70
N GLU A 251 -11.24 -0.31 -41.71
CA GLU A 251 -12.12 0.83 -41.61
C GLU A 251 -13.46 0.32 -41.09
N ILE A 252 -13.64 0.37 -39.78
CA ILE A 252 -14.97 0.45 -39.20
C ILE A 252 -15.43 1.82 -39.67
N THR A 253 -16.09 1.85 -40.83
CA THR A 253 -17.01 2.92 -41.14
C THR A 253 -17.94 2.98 -39.94
N ILE A 254 -17.73 3.98 -39.09
CA ILE A 254 -18.68 4.32 -38.06
C ILE A 254 -19.87 4.85 -38.84
N ASP A 255 -20.68 3.94 -39.34
CA ASP A 255 -22.03 4.25 -39.77
C ASP A 255 -22.64 4.92 -38.55
N ASN A 256 -22.99 6.19 -38.73
CA ASN A 256 -23.56 7.05 -37.70
C ASN A 256 -24.90 6.45 -37.27
N ILE A 257 -24.87 5.41 -36.43
CA ILE A 257 -26.02 5.01 -35.62
C ILE A 257 -26.33 6.28 -34.82
N PRO A 258 -27.53 6.88 -34.96
CA PRO A 258 -27.87 8.09 -34.23
C PRO A 258 -28.00 7.70 -32.76
N ILE A 259 -26.88 7.68 -32.05
CA ILE A 259 -26.84 7.58 -30.60
C ILE A 259 -27.50 8.88 -30.13
N LYS A 260 -28.75 8.78 -29.68
CA LYS A 260 -29.49 9.90 -29.09
C LYS A 260 -28.67 10.42 -27.91
N LEU A 261 -27.98 11.55 -28.11
CA LEU A 261 -27.17 12.15 -27.07
C LEU A 261 -28.09 12.63 -25.94
N ASN A 262 -27.76 12.26 -24.71
CA ASN A 262 -28.45 12.80 -23.53
C ASN A 262 -28.22 14.32 -23.46
N ALA A 263 -29.21 15.10 -23.02
CA ALA A 263 -29.09 16.56 -22.88
C ALA A 263 -27.84 16.98 -22.07
N ALA A 264 -27.53 16.25 -20.99
CA ALA A 264 -26.34 16.50 -20.19
C ALA A 264 -25.02 16.17 -20.90
N ALA A 265 -25.02 15.26 -21.88
CA ALA A 265 -23.84 14.99 -22.71
C ALA A 265 -23.58 16.13 -23.69
N ILE A 266 -24.65 16.59 -24.37
CA ILE A 266 -24.62 17.76 -25.26
C ILE A 266 -24.05 18.98 -24.53
N LEU A 267 -24.63 19.32 -23.37
CA LEU A 267 -24.19 20.51 -22.62
C LEU A 267 -22.76 20.39 -22.07
N ARG A 268 -22.32 19.20 -21.67
CA ARG A 268 -20.94 18.97 -21.20
C ARG A 268 -19.93 19.11 -22.33
N GLU A 269 -20.23 18.53 -23.48
CA GLU A 269 -19.37 18.60 -24.66
C GLU A 269 -19.32 20.03 -25.22
N SER A 270 -20.47 20.71 -25.31
CA SER A 270 -20.50 22.12 -25.72
C SER A 270 -19.71 23.00 -24.76
N ALA A 271 -19.84 22.81 -23.45
CA ALA A 271 -19.08 23.58 -22.46
C ALA A 271 -17.56 23.33 -22.58
N LEU A 272 -17.16 22.10 -22.92
CA LEU A 272 -15.75 21.77 -23.18
C LEU A 272 -15.23 22.53 -24.40
N TYR A 273 -15.98 22.52 -25.50
CA TYR A 273 -15.58 23.26 -26.71
C TYR A 273 -15.59 24.76 -26.50
N GLN A 274 -16.59 25.31 -25.80
CA GLN A 274 -16.62 26.73 -25.43
C GLN A 274 -15.37 27.12 -24.62
N ARG A 275 -14.98 26.33 -23.61
CA ARG A 275 -13.74 26.58 -22.86
C ARG A 275 -12.50 26.54 -23.74
N LYS A 276 -12.42 25.60 -24.69
CA LYS A 276 -11.30 25.55 -25.65
C LYS A 276 -11.28 26.79 -26.55
N MET A 277 -12.44 27.20 -27.05
CA MET A 277 -12.56 28.43 -27.85
C MET A 277 -12.17 29.67 -27.06
N GLU A 278 -12.64 29.81 -25.83
CA GLU A 278 -12.24 30.91 -24.95
C GLU A 278 -10.73 30.91 -24.69
N GLN A 279 -10.10 29.74 -24.55
CA GLN A 279 -8.65 29.63 -24.40
C GLN A 279 -7.91 30.06 -25.68
N GLU A 280 -8.36 29.62 -26.85
CA GLU A 280 -7.77 30.05 -28.13
C GLU A 280 -8.01 31.55 -28.40
N LEU A 281 -9.19 32.08 -28.05
CA LEU A 281 -9.48 33.51 -28.13
C LEU A 281 -8.54 34.30 -27.20
N LYS A 282 -8.41 33.90 -25.94
CA LYS A 282 -7.45 34.52 -25.00
C LYS A 282 -6.02 34.42 -25.51
N ARG A 283 -5.65 33.32 -26.14
CA ARG A 283 -4.34 33.15 -26.78
C ARG A 283 -4.16 34.17 -27.90
N ILE A 284 -5.12 34.28 -28.82
CA ILE A 284 -5.09 35.25 -29.92
C ILE A 284 -5.05 36.69 -29.38
N GLU A 285 -5.86 37.01 -28.38
CA GLU A 285 -5.84 38.32 -27.70
C GLU A 285 -4.48 38.63 -27.09
N SER A 286 -3.84 37.66 -26.44
CA SER A 286 -2.50 37.81 -25.89
C SER A 286 -1.45 38.06 -26.99
N LEU A 287 -1.56 37.37 -28.14
CA LEU A 287 -0.71 37.61 -29.30
C LEU A 287 -0.92 39.01 -29.89
N LEU A 288 -2.19 39.48 -29.97
CA LEU A 288 -2.52 40.84 -30.39
C LEU A 288 -1.94 41.89 -29.43
N GLN A 289 -1.83 41.59 -28.15
CA GLN A 289 -1.18 42.43 -27.14
C GLN A 289 0.37 42.38 -27.21
N GLY A 290 0.94 41.59 -28.12
CA GLY A 290 2.39 41.47 -28.32
C GLY A 290 3.07 40.33 -27.55
N ALA A 291 2.31 39.39 -26.98
CA ALA A 291 2.91 38.17 -26.43
C ALA A 291 3.59 37.34 -27.54
N ARG A 292 4.69 36.65 -27.19
CA ARG A 292 5.38 35.75 -28.13
C ARG A 292 4.74 34.36 -28.12
N ASP A 293 4.57 33.77 -29.29
CA ASP A 293 4.10 32.39 -29.44
C ASP A 293 5.09 31.37 -28.84
N PRO A 294 4.65 30.49 -27.90
CA PRO A 294 5.52 29.47 -27.32
C PRO A 294 5.68 28.24 -28.24
N SER A 295 5.00 28.17 -29.39
CA SER A 295 5.03 27.01 -30.27
C SER A 295 6.44 26.62 -30.71
N GLU A 296 7.28 27.59 -31.09
CA GLU A 296 8.69 27.35 -31.48
C GLU A 296 9.48 26.69 -30.34
N PHE A 297 9.32 27.20 -29.12
CA PHE A 297 9.98 26.67 -27.93
C PHE A 297 9.50 25.26 -27.60
N LEU A 298 8.19 24.99 -27.68
CA LEU A 298 7.61 23.67 -27.43
C LEU A 298 8.03 22.64 -28.49
N GLU A 299 8.14 23.05 -29.74
CA GLU A 299 8.67 22.21 -30.82
C GLU A 299 10.14 21.90 -30.61
N TRP A 300 10.97 22.91 -30.29
CA TRP A 300 12.37 22.72 -29.91
C TRP A 300 12.51 21.80 -28.71
N GLN A 301 11.69 21.98 -27.67
CA GLN A 301 11.69 21.13 -26.47
C GLN A 301 11.37 19.68 -26.82
N LYS A 302 10.37 19.44 -27.67
CA LYS A 302 10.04 18.08 -28.15
C LYS A 302 11.17 17.48 -28.98
N GLN A 303 11.82 18.27 -29.83
CA GLN A 303 12.98 17.80 -30.60
C GLN A 303 14.16 17.45 -29.68
N MET A 304 14.46 18.27 -28.67
CA MET A 304 15.52 17.99 -27.70
C MET A 304 15.21 16.76 -26.85
N GLN A 305 13.98 16.63 -26.35
CA GLN A 305 13.54 15.40 -25.67
C GLN A 305 13.67 14.17 -26.57
N GLY A 306 13.36 14.29 -27.86
CA GLY A 306 13.56 13.23 -28.84
C GLY A 306 15.02 12.82 -28.96
N LYS A 307 15.93 13.79 -29.11
CA LYS A 307 17.38 13.55 -29.18
C LYS A 307 17.93 12.92 -27.90
N ASP A 308 17.54 13.43 -26.73
CA ASP A 308 17.97 12.87 -25.44
C ASP A 308 17.53 11.41 -25.29
N LEU A 309 16.32 11.07 -25.73
CA LEU A 309 15.83 9.69 -25.73
C LEU A 309 16.61 8.80 -26.71
N GLU A 310 16.93 9.30 -27.91
CA GLU A 310 17.76 8.59 -28.88
C GLU A 310 19.18 8.32 -28.33
N GLU A 311 19.81 9.33 -27.72
CA GLU A 311 21.12 9.20 -27.07
C GLU A 311 21.10 8.17 -25.92
N GLN A 312 20.05 8.17 -25.10
CA GLN A 312 19.88 7.17 -24.05
C GLN A 312 19.78 5.74 -24.61
N LEU A 313 19.05 5.56 -25.72
CA LEU A 313 18.94 4.26 -26.38
C LEU A 313 20.31 3.79 -26.92
N ILE A 314 21.07 4.71 -27.53
CA ILE A 314 22.45 4.45 -28.00
C ILE A 314 23.36 4.05 -26.84
N GLU A 315 23.30 4.76 -25.71
CA GLU A 315 24.12 4.45 -24.55
C GLU A 315 23.79 3.09 -23.95
N ILE A 316 22.50 2.74 -23.85
CA ILE A 316 22.04 1.44 -23.37
C ILE A 316 22.59 0.33 -24.29
N GLU A 317 22.54 0.54 -25.61
CA GLU A 317 23.10 -0.42 -26.56
C GLU A 317 24.63 -0.52 -26.46
N CYS A 318 25.33 0.61 -26.30
CA CYS A 318 26.78 0.64 -26.08
C CYS A 318 27.16 -0.10 -24.79
N ARG A 319 26.47 0.14 -23.67
CA ARG A 319 26.69 -0.58 -22.38
C ARG A 319 26.45 -2.07 -22.53
N ARG A 320 25.38 -2.48 -23.23
CA ARG A 320 25.11 -3.89 -23.53
C ARG A 320 26.24 -4.54 -24.33
N LEU A 321 26.76 -3.86 -25.35
CA LEU A 321 27.86 -4.35 -26.17
C LEU A 321 29.19 -4.37 -25.42
N GLN A 322 29.49 -3.35 -24.62
CA GLN A 322 30.66 -3.33 -23.73
C GLN A 322 30.64 -4.52 -22.75
N GLY A 323 29.47 -4.85 -22.17
CA GLY A 323 29.33 -6.04 -21.33
C GLY A 323 29.63 -7.34 -22.08
N LYS A 324 29.20 -7.47 -23.35
CA LYS A 324 29.56 -8.63 -24.20
C LYS A 324 31.05 -8.69 -24.51
N LEU A 325 31.67 -7.54 -24.79
CA LEU A 325 33.11 -7.44 -25.07
C LEU A 325 33.94 -7.83 -23.85
N SER A 326 33.61 -7.30 -22.68
CA SER A 326 34.25 -7.63 -21.41
C SER A 326 34.15 -9.13 -21.09
N HIS A 327 33.02 -9.76 -21.39
CA HIS A 327 32.87 -11.21 -21.23
C HIS A 327 33.83 -12.00 -22.13
N GLU A 328 33.94 -11.67 -23.42
CA GLU A 328 34.86 -12.38 -24.33
C GLU A 328 36.33 -12.15 -23.93
N GLU A 329 36.69 -10.94 -23.47
CA GLU A 329 38.03 -10.63 -22.95
C GLU A 329 38.35 -11.42 -21.67
N ALA A 330 37.40 -11.55 -20.75
CA ALA A 330 37.56 -12.33 -19.54
C ALA A 330 37.76 -13.83 -19.84
N VAL A 331 37.04 -14.37 -20.83
CA VAL A 331 37.22 -15.77 -21.26
C VAL A 331 38.61 -15.99 -21.85
N LEU A 332 39.07 -15.08 -22.72
CA LEU A 332 40.43 -15.11 -23.27
C LEU A 332 41.51 -15.03 -22.19
N ALA A 333 41.38 -14.10 -21.25
CA ALA A 333 42.31 -13.96 -20.13
C ALA A 333 42.35 -15.24 -19.28
N HIS A 334 41.20 -15.86 -19.02
CA HIS A 334 41.14 -17.13 -18.29
C HIS A 334 41.83 -18.27 -19.05
N GLN A 335 41.66 -18.36 -20.37
CA GLN A 335 42.36 -19.34 -21.21
C GLN A 335 43.89 -19.15 -21.15
N ASN A 336 44.37 -17.90 -21.20
CA ASN A 336 45.80 -17.59 -21.07
C ASN A 336 46.35 -18.04 -19.70
N VAL A 337 45.64 -17.75 -18.61
CA VAL A 337 46.04 -18.17 -17.25
C VAL A 337 46.08 -19.69 -17.13
N ILE A 338 45.13 -20.41 -17.72
CA ILE A 338 45.15 -21.88 -17.76
C ILE A 338 46.39 -22.39 -18.51
N GLN A 339 46.72 -21.80 -19.67
CA GLN A 339 47.91 -22.18 -20.44
C GLN A 339 49.21 -21.93 -19.66
N GLU A 340 49.35 -20.79 -19.00
CA GLU A 340 50.50 -20.48 -18.16
C GLU A 340 50.62 -21.43 -16.96
N ASN A 341 49.49 -21.75 -16.31
CA ASN A 341 49.47 -22.67 -15.19
C ASN A 341 49.83 -24.10 -15.61
N LYS A 342 49.42 -24.55 -16.80
CA LYS A 342 49.85 -25.83 -17.39
C LYS A 342 51.37 -25.84 -17.56
N LYS A 343 51.95 -24.83 -18.23
CA LYS A 343 53.40 -24.69 -18.39
C LYS A 343 54.15 -24.69 -17.05
N LYS A 344 53.67 -23.96 -16.04
CA LYS A 344 54.25 -23.94 -14.69
C LYS A 344 54.09 -25.27 -13.95
N ALA A 345 53.01 -26.02 -14.21
CA ALA A 345 52.81 -27.34 -13.62
C ALA A 345 53.73 -28.38 -14.26
N ASP A 346 53.97 -28.29 -15.56
CA ASP A 346 54.90 -29.15 -16.28
C ASP A 346 56.34 -28.90 -15.82
N LEU A 347 56.78 -27.64 -15.75
CA LEU A 347 58.09 -27.27 -15.19
C LEU A 347 58.27 -27.79 -13.76
N ARG A 348 57.27 -27.62 -12.88
CA ARG A 348 57.34 -28.15 -11.51
C ARG A 348 57.33 -29.68 -11.46
N ARG A 349 56.72 -30.35 -12.43
CA ARG A 349 56.74 -31.82 -12.54
C ARG A 349 58.13 -32.30 -12.93
N GLU A 350 58.79 -31.60 -13.85
CA GLU A 350 60.18 -31.83 -14.25
C GLU A 350 61.13 -31.62 -13.05
N GLU A 351 61.07 -30.46 -12.38
CA GLU A 351 61.86 -30.16 -11.17
C GLU A 351 61.65 -31.21 -10.07
N LYS A 352 60.40 -31.64 -9.84
CA LYS A 352 60.09 -32.68 -8.86
C LYS A 352 60.66 -34.04 -9.26
N ALA A 353 60.60 -34.38 -10.55
CA ALA A 353 61.19 -35.63 -11.05
C ALA A 353 62.71 -35.64 -10.80
N GLU A 354 63.39 -34.53 -11.08
CA GLU A 354 64.82 -34.36 -10.79
C GLU A 354 65.12 -34.50 -9.30
N LEU A 355 64.35 -33.84 -8.41
CA LEU A 355 64.50 -33.98 -6.96
C LEU A 355 64.24 -35.41 -6.48
N MET A 356 63.25 -36.11 -7.04
CA MET A 356 62.98 -37.51 -6.71
C MET A 356 64.12 -38.43 -7.16
N HIS A 357 64.73 -38.18 -8.31
CA HIS A 357 65.94 -38.87 -8.74
C HIS A 357 67.09 -38.69 -7.74
N GLN A 358 67.38 -37.45 -7.33
CA GLN A 358 68.42 -37.16 -6.33
C GLN A 358 68.12 -37.80 -4.96
N TYR A 359 66.85 -37.83 -4.54
CA TYR A 359 66.45 -38.47 -3.28
C TYR A 359 66.60 -39.98 -3.34
N ALA A 360 66.26 -40.61 -4.47
CA ALA A 360 66.45 -42.05 -4.66
C ALA A 360 67.93 -42.43 -4.57
N GLU A 361 68.82 -41.64 -5.16
CA GLU A 361 70.27 -41.82 -5.06
C GLU A 361 70.76 -41.72 -3.61
N LYS A 362 70.35 -40.67 -2.87
CA LYS A 362 70.69 -40.50 -1.45
C LYS A 362 70.14 -41.63 -0.58
N ARG A 363 68.90 -42.07 -0.82
CA ARG A 363 68.32 -43.22 -0.11
C ARG A 363 69.11 -44.49 -0.32
N LEU A 364 69.65 -44.69 -1.52
CA LEU A 364 70.50 -45.83 -1.83
C LEU A 364 71.84 -45.74 -1.08
N GLN A 365 72.39 -44.53 -0.90
CA GLN A 365 73.57 -44.29 -0.06
C GLN A 365 73.29 -44.51 1.43
N GLU A 366 72.24 -43.89 1.98
CA GLU A 366 71.81 -44.09 3.38
C GLU A 366 71.49 -45.55 3.68
N GLN A 367 70.88 -46.29 2.74
CA GLN A 367 70.64 -47.73 2.92
C GLN A 367 71.94 -48.53 3.02
N LYS A 368 73.02 -48.12 2.33
CA LYS A 368 74.33 -48.75 2.48
C LYS A 368 74.89 -48.45 3.87
N GLU A 369 74.89 -47.19 4.30
CA GLU A 369 75.38 -46.77 5.62
C GLU A 369 74.56 -47.38 6.78
N MET A 370 73.23 -47.44 6.65
CA MET A 370 72.35 -48.05 7.65
C MET A 370 72.52 -49.56 7.73
N ARG A 371 72.82 -50.25 6.62
CA ARG A 371 73.17 -51.67 6.66
C ARG A 371 74.44 -51.88 7.48
N GLU A 372 75.46 -51.06 7.26
CA GLU A 372 76.70 -51.08 8.04
C GLU A 372 76.44 -50.80 9.54
N LEU A 373 75.57 -49.85 9.87
CA LEU A 373 75.22 -49.52 11.26
C LEU A 373 74.35 -50.60 11.93
N VAL A 374 73.42 -51.21 11.19
CA VAL A 374 72.58 -52.30 11.70
C VAL A 374 73.43 -53.53 12.01
N GLU A 375 74.46 -53.82 11.23
CA GLU A 375 75.43 -54.86 11.56
C GLU A 375 76.07 -54.57 12.94
N GLN A 376 76.51 -53.33 13.20
CA GLN A 376 77.06 -52.91 14.50
C GLN A 376 76.04 -52.96 15.65
N VAL A 377 74.77 -52.62 15.40
CA VAL A 377 73.72 -52.62 16.44
C VAL A 377 73.21 -54.04 16.73
N VAL A 378 73.16 -54.93 15.74
CA VAL A 378 72.86 -56.36 15.97
C VAL A 378 73.88 -56.98 16.91
N GLU A 379 75.14 -56.56 16.83
CA GLU A 379 76.17 -56.91 17.82
C GLU A 379 75.81 -56.36 19.21
N GLY A 380 75.31 -55.13 19.34
CA GLY A 380 74.87 -54.53 20.61
C GLY A 380 73.58 -55.10 21.21
N HIS A 381 72.57 -55.47 20.40
CA HIS A 381 71.29 -56.01 20.88
C HIS A 381 71.41 -57.38 21.52
N LYS A 382 72.39 -58.19 21.09
CA LYS A 382 72.77 -59.44 21.76
C LYS A 382 73.10 -59.17 23.24
N ASN A 383 73.68 -58.02 23.57
CA ASN A 383 74.06 -57.62 24.93
C ASN A 383 72.85 -57.10 25.73
N ALA A 384 71.96 -56.29 25.13
CA ALA A 384 70.84 -55.68 25.85
C ALA A 384 69.66 -56.63 26.16
N LYS A 385 69.40 -57.64 25.32
CA LYS A 385 68.37 -58.67 25.61
C LYS A 385 68.62 -59.37 26.95
N GLN A 386 69.89 -59.49 27.34
CA GLN A 386 70.28 -60.03 28.65
C GLN A 386 69.81 -59.15 29.84
N ALA A 387 69.49 -57.86 29.63
CA ALA A 387 69.08 -56.93 30.70
C ALA A 387 67.55 -56.83 30.91
N LYS A 388 66.73 -56.88 29.85
CA LYS A 388 65.28 -56.62 29.90
C LYS A 388 64.45 -57.66 30.66
N ILE A 389 64.89 -58.92 30.65
CA ILE A 389 64.26 -60.02 31.41
C ILE A 389 64.15 -59.66 32.90
N LYS A 390 64.97 -58.73 33.41
CA LYS A 390 65.00 -58.33 34.81
C LYS A 390 63.88 -57.34 35.23
N LEU A 391 63.28 -56.55 34.32
CA LEU A 391 62.43 -55.39 34.67
C LEU A 391 60.92 -55.67 34.62
N GLN A 392 60.47 -56.58 33.75
CA GLN A 392 59.05 -56.91 33.58
C GLN A 392 58.39 -57.45 34.85
N LYS A 393 59.17 -57.97 35.79
CA LYS A 393 58.68 -58.46 37.08
C LYS A 393 58.08 -57.35 37.97
N TYR A 394 58.34 -56.06 37.72
CA TYR A 394 57.96 -54.96 38.63
C TYR A 394 56.64 -54.23 38.31
N LYS A 395 56.14 -54.24 37.07
CA LYS A 395 55.02 -53.35 36.65
C LYS A 395 53.61 -53.91 36.83
N GLN A 396 53.47 -55.21 37.05
CA GLN A 396 52.16 -55.86 37.16
C GLN A 396 51.38 -55.45 38.42
N GLN A 397 51.98 -54.67 39.34
CA GLN A 397 51.40 -54.34 40.65
C GLN A 397 50.52 -53.07 40.71
N ILE A 398 50.57 -52.13 39.74
CA ILE A 398 49.98 -50.78 39.90
C ILE A 398 48.56 -50.62 39.30
N VAL A 399 48.15 -51.47 38.37
CA VAL A 399 46.95 -51.25 37.54
C VAL A 399 45.62 -51.52 38.27
N GLN A 400 45.66 -52.18 39.43
CA GLN A 400 44.43 -52.65 40.10
C GLN A 400 43.70 -51.56 40.92
N GLU A 401 44.31 -50.40 41.21
CA GLU A 401 43.77 -49.42 42.18
C GLU A 401 42.81 -48.36 41.59
N VAL A 402 42.71 -48.18 40.27
CA VAL A 402 42.07 -46.99 39.66
C VAL A 402 40.59 -47.20 39.23
N SER A 403 40.06 -48.43 39.27
CA SER A 403 38.74 -48.73 38.65
C SER A 403 37.48 -48.39 39.47
N GLU A 404 37.58 -48.03 40.75
CA GLU A 404 36.42 -48.03 41.67
C GLU A 404 35.65 -46.69 41.78
N GLU A 405 36.21 -45.55 41.37
CA GLU A 405 35.67 -44.22 41.71
C GLU A 405 34.54 -43.65 40.80
N ASN A 406 34.21 -44.26 39.65
CA ASN A 406 33.38 -43.61 38.60
C ASN A 406 31.85 -43.83 38.64
N GLN A 407 31.26 -44.56 39.61
CA GLN A 407 29.86 -45.04 39.49
C GLN A 407 28.76 -44.19 40.17
N GLU A 408 29.05 -43.15 40.97
CA GLU A 408 28.04 -42.55 41.88
C GLU A 408 27.21 -41.33 41.36
N LEU A 409 27.58 -40.66 40.25
CA LEU A 409 27.02 -39.33 39.90
C LEU A 409 25.68 -39.29 39.10
N LEU A 410 25.09 -40.41 38.67
CA LEU A 410 24.00 -40.40 37.65
C LEU A 410 22.55 -40.22 38.18
N ARG A 411 22.26 -40.32 39.48
CA ARG A 411 20.87 -40.53 39.96
C ARG A 411 19.98 -39.29 40.21
N GLN A 412 20.50 -38.05 40.23
CA GLN A 412 19.75 -36.90 40.80
C GLN A 412 18.87 -36.06 39.84
N ALA A 413 18.82 -36.35 38.53
CA ALA A 413 18.31 -35.38 37.53
C ALA A 413 16.82 -35.52 37.08
N LEU A 414 15.98 -36.43 37.61
CA LEU A 414 14.70 -36.80 36.96
C LEU A 414 13.37 -36.30 37.58
N GLU A 415 13.34 -35.65 38.75
CA GLU A 415 12.06 -35.43 39.49
C GLU A 415 11.32 -34.08 39.27
N GLU A 416 11.84 -33.10 38.55
CA GLU A 416 11.32 -31.71 38.60
C GLU A 416 10.21 -31.31 37.60
N GLU A 417 9.98 -32.06 36.51
CA GLU A 417 9.18 -31.59 35.36
C GLU A 417 7.63 -31.69 35.49
N GLU A 418 7.07 -32.54 36.35
CA GLU A 418 5.64 -32.94 36.23
C GLU A 418 4.58 -31.93 36.75
N LYS A 419 4.94 -30.86 37.48
CA LYS A 419 3.97 -30.08 38.29
C LYS A 419 3.21 -28.94 37.57
N GLN A 420 3.53 -28.56 36.33
CA GLN A 420 3.04 -27.28 35.77
C GLN A 420 1.72 -27.30 34.97
N LEU A 421 1.19 -28.45 34.52
CA LEU A 421 0.14 -28.47 33.48
C LEU A 421 -1.33 -28.22 33.91
N ARG A 422 -1.70 -28.26 35.19
CA ARG A 422 -3.13 -28.38 35.61
C ARG A 422 -3.95 -27.09 35.74
N LYS A 423 -3.38 -25.88 35.69
CA LYS A 423 -4.06 -24.63 36.11
C LYS A 423 -4.80 -23.82 35.03
N ARG A 424 -4.90 -24.30 33.79
CA ARG A 424 -5.29 -23.43 32.64
C ARG A 424 -6.73 -23.61 32.10
N TYR A 425 -7.59 -24.46 32.65
CA TYR A 425 -8.82 -24.90 31.95
C TYR A 425 -10.18 -24.28 32.40
N GLU A 426 -10.32 -23.63 33.56
CA GLU A 426 -11.65 -23.31 34.14
C GLU A 426 -12.28 -21.94 33.75
N LEU A 427 -11.51 -21.01 33.18
CA LEU A 427 -11.94 -19.60 33.07
C LEU A 427 -12.99 -19.32 31.97
N ILE A 428 -13.22 -20.23 31.04
CA ILE A 428 -13.84 -19.91 29.73
C ILE A 428 -15.38 -20.08 29.70
N GLN A 429 -16.03 -20.61 30.74
CA GLN A 429 -17.44 -21.05 30.64
C GLN A 429 -18.54 -20.05 31.04
N GLN A 430 -18.26 -18.90 31.67
CA GLN A 430 -19.31 -18.19 32.44
C GLN A 430 -20.08 -17.06 31.72
N ILE A 431 -19.58 -16.47 30.63
CA ILE A 431 -20.07 -15.14 30.18
C ILE A 431 -21.14 -15.22 29.08
N ARG A 432 -21.41 -16.40 28.52
CA ARG A 432 -22.29 -16.58 27.35
C ARG A 432 -23.82 -16.54 27.60
N ALA A 433 -24.32 -16.24 28.80
CA ALA A 433 -25.69 -16.64 29.18
C ALA A 433 -26.78 -15.55 29.31
N ILE A 434 -26.53 -14.24 29.12
CA ILE A 434 -27.50 -13.20 29.59
C ILE A 434 -27.84 -12.13 28.53
N GLU A 435 -28.13 -12.51 27.29
CA GLU A 435 -28.67 -11.62 26.24
C GLU A 435 -30.04 -12.13 25.69
N SER A 436 -31.13 -11.35 25.83
CA SER A 436 -32.33 -11.23 24.93
C SER A 436 -33.59 -10.74 25.72
N LEU A 437 -34.07 -9.48 25.65
CA LEU A 437 -34.83 -8.67 24.65
C LEU A 437 -36.35 -8.46 25.02
N PRO A 438 -36.95 -7.24 24.84
CA PRO A 438 -38.36 -6.88 25.16
C PRO A 438 -39.25 -6.50 23.94
N ILE A 439 -40.58 -6.31 24.11
CA ILE A 439 -41.53 -5.83 23.05
C ILE A 439 -42.70 -4.95 23.62
N LEU A 440 -43.13 -3.93 22.84
CA LEU A 440 -44.18 -2.87 23.04
C LEU A 440 -45.56 -3.20 22.42
N LYS A 441 -46.62 -2.36 22.64
CA LYS A 441 -47.59 -1.83 21.61
C LYS A 441 -48.72 -0.89 22.14
N HIS A 442 -49.41 -0.18 21.23
CA HIS A 442 -50.19 1.09 21.35
C HIS A 442 -51.70 1.01 20.92
N LYS A 443 -52.46 2.13 21.01
CA LYS A 443 -53.96 2.33 20.89
C LYS A 443 -54.46 2.92 19.52
N PHE A 444 -55.80 3.06 19.30
CA PHE A 444 -56.49 3.61 18.08
C PHE A 444 -57.80 4.40 18.37
N VAL A 445 -58.23 5.40 17.53
CA VAL A 445 -59.54 6.17 17.57
C VAL A 445 -59.99 6.69 16.16
N ASP A 446 -61.29 7.06 16.01
CA ASP A 446 -62.17 7.26 14.82
C ASP A 446 -62.37 8.73 14.31
N LEU A 447 -62.92 8.93 13.08
CA LEU A 447 -62.81 10.15 12.22
C LEU A 447 -64.15 10.71 11.67
N THR A 448 -65.20 10.79 12.47
CA THR A 448 -66.45 11.45 12.04
C THR A 448 -66.96 12.52 13.00
N GLU A 449 -66.27 12.70 14.12
CA GLU A 449 -66.48 13.79 15.06
C GLU A 449 -65.47 14.90 14.75
N THR A 450 -65.88 16.18 14.82
CA THR A 450 -64.89 17.21 15.15
C THR A 450 -64.37 16.86 16.54
N GLY A 451 -63.07 16.99 16.76
CA GLY A 451 -62.46 16.51 18.00
C GLY A 451 -62.94 17.18 19.29
N GLY A 452 -63.84 18.19 19.22
CA GLY A 452 -64.54 18.75 20.38
C GLY A 452 -63.63 19.52 21.32
N HIS A 453 -62.56 20.12 20.79
CA HIS A 453 -61.52 20.78 21.58
C HIS A 453 -61.83 22.25 21.89
N GLY A 454 -62.95 22.79 21.39
CA GLY A 454 -63.39 24.17 21.62
C GLY A 454 -62.58 25.22 20.87
N LEU A 455 -61.83 24.84 19.84
CA LEU A 455 -61.05 25.77 19.02
C LEU A 455 -61.93 26.38 17.92
N ILE A 456 -61.80 27.70 17.69
CA ILE A 456 -62.58 28.46 16.68
C ILE A 456 -62.40 27.92 15.25
N CYS A 457 -61.36 27.10 15.02
CA CYS A 457 -60.99 26.55 13.72
C CYS A 457 -61.46 25.10 13.48
N GLU A 458 -62.33 24.53 14.33
CA GLU A 458 -62.83 23.17 14.13
C GLU A 458 -63.85 23.11 12.98
N MET A 459 -63.56 22.27 11.99
CA MET A 459 -64.46 21.98 10.88
C MET A 459 -64.72 20.49 10.83
N SER A 460 -65.97 20.11 10.59
CA SER A 460 -66.28 18.70 10.35
C SER A 460 -65.54 18.21 9.11
N ILE A 461 -65.21 16.91 9.08
CA ILE A 461 -64.53 16.27 7.94
C ILE A 461 -65.32 16.47 6.63
N VAL A 462 -66.62 16.78 6.73
CA VAL A 462 -67.51 17.06 5.61
C VAL A 462 -67.40 18.51 5.12
N GLU A 463 -67.44 19.53 5.99
CA GLU A 463 -67.24 20.94 5.59
C GLU A 463 -65.84 21.18 5.01
N LEU A 464 -64.86 20.44 5.52
CA LEU A 464 -63.52 20.39 4.96
C LEU A 464 -63.55 19.92 3.50
N ARG A 465 -64.43 18.98 3.11
CA ARG A 465 -64.52 18.49 1.72
C ARG A 465 -65.01 19.55 0.72
N GLU A 466 -65.91 20.45 1.13
CA GLU A 466 -66.44 21.51 0.25
C GLU A 466 -65.44 22.65 0.04
N ARG A 467 -64.76 23.09 1.11
CA ARG A 467 -63.65 24.05 0.97
C ARG A 467 -62.51 23.45 0.14
N LEU A 468 -62.25 22.16 0.31
CA LEU A 468 -61.32 21.44 -0.56
C LEU A 468 -61.78 21.41 -2.03
N ALA A 469 -63.07 21.45 -2.34
CA ALA A 469 -63.55 21.48 -3.72
C ALA A 469 -63.22 22.81 -4.43
N LEU A 470 -63.46 23.96 -3.80
CA LEU A 470 -63.07 25.27 -4.34
C LEU A 470 -61.56 25.42 -4.44
N LEU A 471 -60.84 24.93 -3.43
CA LEU A 471 -59.38 24.87 -3.47
C LEU A 471 -58.88 23.98 -4.62
N ARG A 472 -59.56 22.87 -4.92
CA ARG A 472 -59.21 22.00 -6.07
C ARG A 472 -59.40 22.72 -7.41
N GLU A 473 -60.39 23.60 -7.55
CA GLU A 473 -60.58 24.39 -8.79
C GLU A 473 -59.49 25.44 -8.96
N ALA A 474 -59.16 26.18 -7.91
CA ALA A 474 -58.03 27.11 -7.92
C ALA A 474 -56.69 26.38 -8.16
N GLN A 475 -56.53 25.18 -7.59
CA GLN A 475 -55.37 24.31 -7.84
C GLN A 475 -55.30 23.88 -9.32
N LYS A 476 -56.43 23.52 -9.95
CA LYS A 476 -56.46 23.16 -11.38
C LYS A 476 -56.04 24.32 -12.29
N ALA A 477 -56.52 25.53 -12.04
CA ALA A 477 -56.09 26.71 -12.82
C ALA A 477 -54.59 26.99 -12.66
N ALA A 478 -54.07 26.94 -11.43
CA ALA A 478 -52.64 27.08 -11.18
C ALA A 478 -51.81 25.92 -11.78
N GLU A 479 -52.38 24.71 -11.87
CA GLU A 479 -51.77 23.58 -12.58
C GLU A 479 -51.68 23.82 -14.09
N GLU A 480 -52.70 24.41 -14.71
CA GLU A 480 -52.72 24.73 -16.13
C GLU A 480 -51.67 25.79 -16.49
N GLU A 481 -51.59 26.89 -15.74
CA GLU A 481 -50.53 27.89 -15.93
C GLU A 481 -49.13 27.28 -15.78
N LYS A 482 -48.94 26.40 -14.78
CA LYS A 482 -47.68 25.65 -14.61
C LYS A 482 -47.42 24.72 -15.79
N ARG A 483 -48.44 24.06 -16.35
CA ARG A 483 -48.29 23.20 -17.53
C ARG A 483 -47.83 24.02 -18.73
N ASP A 484 -48.39 25.20 -18.95
CA ASP A 484 -47.99 26.09 -20.05
C ASP A 484 -46.55 26.59 -19.88
N GLN A 485 -46.18 27.00 -18.68
CA GLN A 485 -44.79 27.37 -18.35
C GLN A 485 -43.83 26.21 -18.58
N ILE A 486 -44.20 24.98 -18.17
CA ILE A 486 -43.40 23.77 -18.41
C ILE A 486 -43.26 23.50 -19.91
N ILE A 487 -44.30 23.70 -20.71
CA ILE A 487 -44.24 23.51 -22.17
C ILE A 487 -43.28 24.52 -22.80
N GLN A 488 -43.40 25.81 -22.46
CA GLN A 488 -42.51 26.85 -22.97
C GLN A 488 -41.05 26.59 -22.57
N GLN A 489 -40.81 26.21 -21.31
CA GLN A 489 -39.47 25.85 -20.83
C GLN A 489 -38.91 24.61 -21.55
N LYS A 490 -39.75 23.61 -21.85
CA LYS A 490 -39.34 22.43 -22.63
C LYS A 490 -38.94 22.81 -24.05
N GLN A 491 -39.75 23.63 -24.73
CA GLN A 491 -39.44 24.12 -26.09
C GLN A 491 -38.15 24.94 -26.12
N ALA A 492 -37.99 25.88 -25.18
CA ALA A 492 -36.76 26.68 -25.07
C ALA A 492 -35.52 25.81 -24.81
N LYS A 493 -35.66 24.78 -23.96
CA LYS A 493 -34.58 23.82 -23.69
C LYS A 493 -34.25 22.97 -24.92
N GLU A 494 -35.24 22.54 -25.69
CA GLU A 494 -35.03 21.79 -26.93
C GLU A 494 -34.31 22.63 -27.99
N GLN A 495 -34.73 23.88 -28.20
CA GLN A 495 -34.04 24.82 -29.10
C GLN A 495 -32.59 25.04 -28.68
N LEU A 496 -32.32 25.29 -27.40
CA LEU A 496 -30.97 25.42 -26.89
C LEU A 496 -30.12 24.17 -27.17
N LEU A 497 -30.68 22.97 -26.95
CA LEU A 497 -29.95 21.72 -27.21
C LEU A 497 -29.63 21.54 -28.69
N LEU A 498 -30.54 21.92 -29.60
CA LEU A 498 -30.29 21.90 -31.04
C LEU A 498 -29.14 22.85 -31.42
N ASP A 499 -29.17 24.11 -30.95
CA ASP A 499 -28.10 25.07 -31.20
C ASP A 499 -26.73 24.56 -30.71
N LYS A 500 -26.71 23.90 -29.55
CA LYS A 500 -25.48 23.29 -29.01
C LYS A 500 -25.02 22.07 -29.80
N LEU A 501 -25.94 21.26 -30.32
CA LEU A 501 -25.60 20.15 -31.20
C LEU A 501 -24.97 20.64 -32.50
N ASP A 502 -25.53 21.71 -33.09
CA ASP A 502 -24.98 22.30 -34.31
C ASP A 502 -23.56 22.82 -34.06
N GLN A 503 -23.33 23.54 -32.96
CA GLN A 503 -21.98 23.98 -32.54
C GLN A 503 -21.03 22.79 -32.37
N ILE A 504 -21.46 21.73 -31.70
CA ILE A 504 -20.65 20.50 -31.50
C ILE A 504 -20.31 19.85 -32.84
N SER A 505 -21.26 19.79 -33.77
CA SER A 505 -21.05 19.17 -35.09
C SER A 505 -19.95 19.87 -35.88
N LEU A 506 -19.92 21.21 -35.84
CA LEU A 506 -18.88 22.03 -36.45
C LEU A 506 -17.50 21.73 -35.82
N PHE A 507 -17.41 21.72 -34.49
CA PHE A 507 -16.14 21.40 -33.80
C PHE A 507 -15.62 19.99 -34.08
N ARG A 508 -16.51 19.00 -34.16
CA ARG A 508 -16.13 17.63 -34.51
C ARG A 508 -15.60 17.54 -35.92
N ALA A 509 -16.21 18.25 -36.87
CA ALA A 509 -15.75 18.30 -38.25
C ALA A 509 -14.34 18.93 -38.34
N GLU A 510 -14.11 20.06 -37.68
CA GLU A 510 -12.80 20.74 -37.65
C GLU A 510 -11.71 19.86 -37.00
N LEU A 511 -12.01 19.24 -35.87
CA LEU A 511 -11.08 18.33 -35.20
C LEU A 511 -10.79 17.08 -36.05
N GLY A 512 -11.79 16.56 -36.74
CA GLY A 512 -11.63 15.47 -37.69
C GLY A 512 -10.69 15.84 -38.84
N GLN A 513 -10.89 17.01 -39.44
CA GLN A 513 -10.02 17.53 -40.50
C GLN A 513 -8.57 17.73 -40.00
N ALA A 514 -8.39 18.36 -38.84
CA ALA A 514 -7.06 18.56 -38.24
C ALA A 514 -6.36 17.24 -37.88
N ALA A 515 -7.12 16.24 -37.42
CA ALA A 515 -6.59 14.90 -37.15
C ALA A 515 -6.16 14.18 -38.43
N ALA A 516 -6.96 14.28 -39.51
CA ALA A 516 -6.62 13.72 -40.81
C ALA A 516 -5.32 14.33 -41.36
N LEU A 517 -5.17 15.65 -41.30
CA LEU A 517 -3.93 16.35 -41.71
C LEU A 517 -2.71 15.86 -40.91
N LYS A 518 -2.82 15.75 -39.58
CA LYS A 518 -1.73 15.22 -38.73
C LYS A 518 -1.38 13.77 -39.06
N GLN A 519 -2.36 12.94 -39.41
CA GLN A 519 -2.10 11.57 -39.85
C GLN A 519 -1.37 11.54 -41.19
N GLU A 520 -1.75 12.38 -42.15
CA GLU A 520 -1.03 12.51 -43.42
C GLU A 520 0.41 12.98 -43.22
N GLU A 521 0.64 13.99 -42.39
CA GLU A 521 1.99 14.45 -42.05
C GLU A 521 2.83 13.34 -41.40
N LYS A 522 2.25 12.56 -40.49
CA LYS A 522 2.93 11.40 -39.89
C LYS A 522 3.26 10.35 -40.94
N LYS A 523 2.33 10.03 -41.85
CA LYS A 523 2.57 9.10 -42.97
C LYS A 523 3.66 9.62 -43.92
N ARG A 524 3.73 10.93 -44.15
CA ARG A 524 4.82 11.55 -44.93
C ARG A 524 6.16 11.47 -44.19
N LYS A 525 6.19 11.77 -42.89
CA LYS A 525 7.40 11.72 -42.04
C LYS A 525 7.93 10.30 -41.86
N SER A 526 7.06 9.30 -41.68
CA SER A 526 7.48 7.90 -41.58
C SER A 526 8.06 7.39 -42.90
N ARG A 527 7.50 7.80 -44.05
CA ARG A 527 8.08 7.47 -45.38
C ARG A 527 9.47 8.08 -45.61
N SER A 528 9.81 9.20 -44.96
CA SER A 528 11.13 9.82 -45.05
C SER A 528 12.14 9.37 -43.97
N GLY A 529 11.71 8.63 -42.94
CA GLY A 529 12.48 8.39 -41.71
C GLY A 529 13.27 7.07 -41.62
N GLU A 530 13.25 6.21 -42.64
CA GLU A 530 13.91 4.90 -42.57
C GLU A 530 15.33 4.91 -43.15
N ARG A 531 16.25 5.61 -42.48
CA ARG A 531 17.64 5.16 -42.45
C ARG A 531 18.08 5.12 -40.99
N PRO A 532 18.22 3.93 -40.38
CA PRO A 532 18.89 3.85 -39.10
C PRO A 532 20.34 4.22 -39.38
N VAL A 533 20.70 5.48 -39.09
CA VAL A 533 22.09 5.87 -38.93
C VAL A 533 22.57 5.07 -37.73
N LYS A 534 23.15 3.90 -38.00
CA LYS A 534 23.73 3.07 -36.96
C LYS A 534 24.94 3.83 -36.44
N ASP A 535 24.83 4.31 -35.22
CA ASP A 535 25.90 5.03 -34.55
C ASP A 535 27.25 4.32 -34.69
N GLU A 536 28.28 5.11 -35.05
CA GLU A 536 29.65 4.62 -35.24
C GLU A 536 30.18 3.92 -33.98
N ARG A 537 29.77 4.39 -32.80
CA ARG A 537 30.11 3.79 -31.49
C ARG A 537 29.67 2.33 -31.40
N ILE A 538 28.42 2.06 -31.80
CA ILE A 538 27.81 0.72 -31.76
C ILE A 538 28.51 -0.18 -32.77
N LEU A 539 28.75 0.31 -33.99
CA LEU A 539 29.44 -0.43 -35.03
C LEU A 539 30.88 -0.80 -34.61
N ASN A 540 31.61 0.12 -33.99
CA ASN A 540 32.97 -0.13 -33.51
C ASN A 540 33.01 -1.19 -32.40
N LEU A 541 32.05 -1.16 -31.45
CA LEU A 541 31.94 -2.19 -30.41
C LEU A 541 31.58 -3.56 -31.00
N GLN A 542 30.70 -3.61 -32.00
CA GLN A 542 30.36 -4.86 -32.68
C GLN A 542 31.58 -5.48 -33.38
N LYS A 543 32.38 -4.67 -34.09
CA LYS A 543 33.63 -5.13 -34.72
C LYS A 543 34.60 -5.73 -33.70
N LYS A 544 34.85 -5.05 -32.57
CA LYS A 544 35.74 -5.54 -31.51
C LYS A 544 35.26 -6.85 -30.89
N ILE A 545 33.95 -7.03 -30.68
CA ILE A 545 33.39 -8.30 -30.18
C ILE A 545 33.67 -9.44 -31.17
N VAL A 546 33.52 -9.18 -32.47
CA VAL A 546 33.82 -10.18 -33.50
C VAL A 546 35.30 -10.54 -33.49
N GLU A 547 36.20 -9.56 -33.40
CA GLU A 547 37.66 -9.80 -33.30
C GLU A 547 38.01 -10.66 -32.09
N LYS A 548 37.50 -10.34 -30.90
CA LYS A 548 37.75 -11.13 -29.67
C LYS A 548 37.18 -12.54 -29.74
N ARG A 549 36.01 -12.71 -30.35
CA ARG A 549 35.46 -14.06 -30.63
C ARG A 549 36.34 -14.87 -31.57
N MET A 550 36.93 -14.23 -32.57
CA MET A 550 37.85 -14.89 -33.50
C MET A 550 39.16 -15.26 -32.81
N GLU A 551 39.71 -14.40 -31.95
CA GLU A 551 40.88 -14.71 -31.10
C GLU A 551 40.60 -15.93 -30.21
N ARG A 552 39.44 -15.97 -29.56
CA ARG A 552 39.04 -17.10 -28.69
C ARG A 552 38.95 -18.40 -29.46
N LYS A 553 38.36 -18.37 -30.66
CA LYS A 553 38.29 -19.55 -31.55
C LYS A 553 39.68 -20.01 -31.98
N LYS A 554 40.63 -19.10 -32.20
CA LYS A 554 42.02 -19.45 -32.51
C LYS A 554 42.73 -20.10 -31.31
N GLN A 555 42.61 -19.53 -30.12
CA GLN A 555 43.21 -20.10 -28.90
C GLN A 555 42.63 -21.48 -28.55
N ALA A 556 41.31 -21.66 -28.74
CA ALA A 556 40.66 -22.95 -28.52
C ALA A 556 41.05 -24.03 -29.53
N ARG A 557 41.56 -23.66 -30.72
CA ARG A 557 42.11 -24.62 -31.71
C ARG A 557 43.57 -24.99 -31.44
N LEU A 558 44.30 -24.15 -30.71
CA LEU A 558 45.71 -24.37 -30.36
C LEU A 558 45.86 -25.18 -29.05
N LEU A 559 44.82 -25.21 -28.23
CA LEU A 559 44.66 -26.08 -27.07
C LEU A 559 44.15 -27.46 -27.50
#